data_AF-A0A945KPC3-F1
#
_entry.id   AF-A0A945KPC3-F1
#
_cell.length_a   1.000
_cell.length_b   1.000
_cell.length_c   1.000
_cell.angle_alpha   90.00
_cell.angle_beta   90.00
_cell.angle_gamma   90.00
#
_symmetry.space_group_name_H-M   'P 1'
#
loop_
_entity.id
_entity.type
_entity.pdbx_description
1 polymer ?
#
loop_
_entity_poly.entity_id
_entity_poly.type
_entity_poly.pdbx_seq_one_letter_code
_entity_poly.pdbx_strand_id
1 'polypeptide(L)'
;MSAFPPEQGHKLAVALIGYCAEHMPSWNTTNFVGYDLEESGGNAVQEAGMLLAYGIELVRSCVEAGVDAEAALSRFGFQIAQGNDFFEEIVKIRALRRIWATTMKERFGVNDPRAMHVRIHTHTSGAMLTAEQPLVNLVRTTLHAFGAALSGVQAMEVAAYDEALAIPTEASATLTLRIQQVIQEETNITAVSDPLAGSYFVENLTEQMAKAALALVEQIEDMGGYIAAQRQGWIRTEIEENAERWRDDVTAGRRGVVGVNRYKTESAEEPELFTVDEEVERVAIERVKALRAGRDGPRYDAAMTAFADAVGEFASAAMGSINPDKLMSTAIAAAQADATTGEMMAVMKAKLGWDAPYNYGP
;
A
#
# COMPACT_ATOMS: atom_id res chain seq x y z
N MET A 1 6.67 1.77 4.00
CA MET A 1 7.97 2.05 4.67
C MET A 1 9.05 2.35 3.63
N SER A 2 9.64 3.56 3.61
CA SER A 2 10.84 3.82 2.81
C SER A 2 12.09 3.52 3.62
N ALA A 3 13.09 2.92 2.98
CA ALA A 3 14.39 2.68 3.59
C ALA A 3 15.33 3.91 3.51
N PHE A 4 14.82 4.99 2.94
CA PHE A 4 15.45 6.30 2.82
C PHE A 4 14.70 7.32 3.71
N PRO A 5 15.34 8.43 4.09
CA PRO A 5 14.65 9.54 4.76
C PRO A 5 13.37 9.95 4.00
N PRO A 6 12.29 10.38 4.70
CA PRO A 6 10.98 10.56 4.09
C PRO A 6 11.00 11.48 2.86
N GLU A 7 11.74 12.58 2.92
CA GLU A 7 11.87 13.52 1.81
C GLU A 7 12.53 12.88 0.57
N GLN A 8 13.53 12.00 0.76
CA GLN A 8 14.19 11.31 -0.35
C GLN A 8 13.33 10.19 -0.92
N GLY A 9 12.63 9.44 -0.06
CA GLY A 9 11.67 8.42 -0.49
C GLY A 9 10.54 9.03 -1.32
N HIS A 10 9.99 10.16 -0.87
CA HIS A 10 8.97 10.92 -1.58
C HIS A 10 9.47 11.42 -2.95
N LYS A 11 10.69 11.99 -2.99
CA LYS A 11 11.30 12.46 -4.23
C LYS A 11 11.53 11.32 -5.24
N LEU A 12 11.91 10.13 -4.77
CA LEU A 12 12.05 8.95 -5.63
C LEU A 12 10.71 8.52 -6.24
N ALA A 13 9.62 8.59 -5.47
CA ALA A 13 8.28 8.30 -5.98
C ALA A 13 7.89 9.29 -7.10
N VAL A 14 8.11 10.60 -6.89
CA VAL A 14 7.86 11.63 -7.90
C VAL A 14 8.71 11.40 -9.16
N ALA A 15 9.99 11.06 -9.01
CA ALA A 15 10.85 10.76 -10.15
C ALA A 15 10.34 9.54 -10.94
N LEU A 16 9.94 8.47 -10.27
CA LEU A 16 9.37 7.30 -10.95
C LEU A 16 8.08 7.66 -11.70
N ILE A 17 7.20 8.45 -11.08
CA ILE A 17 5.95 8.91 -11.71
C ILE A 17 6.25 9.74 -12.96
N GLY A 18 7.16 10.71 -12.87
CA GLY A 18 7.55 11.56 -13.99
C GLY A 18 8.12 10.76 -15.17
N TYR A 19 9.05 9.84 -14.89
CA TYR A 19 9.62 8.97 -15.92
C TYR A 19 8.55 8.09 -16.59
N CYS A 20 7.68 7.45 -15.81
CA CYS A 20 6.66 6.57 -16.36
C CYS A 20 5.56 7.32 -17.11
N ALA A 21 5.22 8.55 -16.72
CA ALA A 21 4.25 9.37 -17.43
C ALA A 21 4.68 9.62 -18.88
N GLU A 22 5.97 9.76 -19.14
CA GLU A 22 6.54 9.95 -20.48
C GLU A 22 6.82 8.63 -21.21
N HIS A 23 7.52 7.69 -20.56
CA HIS A 23 8.08 6.52 -21.24
C HIS A 23 7.24 5.24 -21.11
N MET A 24 6.35 5.18 -20.11
CA MET A 24 5.57 3.98 -19.78
C MET A 24 4.10 4.33 -19.49
N PRO A 25 3.39 4.98 -20.42
CA PRO A 25 2.07 5.57 -20.17
C PRO A 25 0.97 4.55 -19.90
N SER A 26 1.24 3.24 -19.96
CA SER A 26 0.31 2.15 -19.61
C SER A 26 0.62 1.51 -18.25
N TRP A 27 1.70 1.91 -17.59
CA TRP A 27 2.13 1.38 -16.30
C TRP A 27 1.42 2.12 -15.15
N ASN A 28 0.94 1.40 -14.14
CA ASN A 28 0.44 2.03 -12.92
C ASN A 28 1.64 2.41 -12.05
N THR A 29 1.86 3.71 -11.86
CA THR A 29 3.13 4.27 -11.35
C THR A 29 3.29 4.14 -9.85
N THR A 30 2.18 4.11 -9.12
CA THR A 30 2.14 3.96 -7.68
C THR A 30 0.81 3.35 -7.25
N ASN A 31 0.84 2.61 -6.14
CA ASN A 31 -0.35 2.29 -5.37
C ASN A 31 -0.25 3.03 -4.03
N PHE A 32 -1.23 3.86 -3.71
CA PHE A 32 -1.34 4.40 -2.36
C PHE A 32 -1.74 3.29 -1.41
N VAL A 33 -0.80 2.82 -0.60
CA VAL A 33 -1.00 1.68 0.30
C VAL A 33 -1.59 2.15 1.62
N GLY A 34 -2.91 2.09 1.72
CA GLY A 34 -3.67 2.25 2.96
C GLY A 34 -3.70 0.97 3.78
N TYR A 35 -3.59 -0.19 3.12
CA TYR A 35 -3.58 -1.51 3.75
C TYR A 35 -2.64 -1.59 4.96
N ASP A 36 -1.39 -1.14 4.79
CA ASP A 36 -0.38 -1.16 5.85
C ASP A 36 -0.77 -0.30 7.08
N LEU A 37 -1.58 0.75 6.89
CA LEU A 37 -2.08 1.58 7.99
C LEU A 37 -3.08 0.81 8.84
N GLU A 38 -4.02 0.08 8.21
CA GLU A 38 -4.97 -0.78 8.94
C GLU A 38 -4.22 -1.92 9.63
N GLU A 39 -3.32 -2.61 8.92
CA GLU A 39 -2.57 -3.76 9.46
C GLU A 39 -1.67 -3.37 10.64
N SER A 40 -1.20 -2.12 10.66
CA SER A 40 -0.43 -1.57 11.79
C SER A 40 -1.32 -1.17 12.98
N GLY A 41 -2.64 -1.26 12.84
CA GLY A 41 -3.64 -1.00 13.87
C GLY A 41 -4.42 0.31 13.69
N GLY A 42 -4.33 0.96 12.53
CA GLY A 42 -5.15 2.11 12.19
C GLY A 42 -6.63 1.72 11.98
N ASN A 43 -7.55 2.65 12.23
CA ASN A 43 -8.97 2.47 11.89
C ASN A 43 -9.28 2.98 10.47
N ALA A 44 -10.49 2.72 9.98
CA ALA A 44 -10.92 3.08 8.62
C ALA A 44 -10.84 4.59 8.32
N VAL A 45 -11.09 5.45 9.32
CA VAL A 45 -10.94 6.91 9.18
C VAL A 45 -9.47 7.28 9.02
N GLN A 46 -8.59 6.69 9.85
CA GLN A 46 -7.14 6.93 9.79
C GLN A 46 -6.57 6.48 8.45
N GLU A 47 -6.92 5.28 7.97
CA GLU A 47 -6.49 4.81 6.66
C GLU A 47 -6.93 5.78 5.56
N ALA A 48 -8.23 6.12 5.49
CA ALA A 48 -8.74 7.00 4.44
C ALA A 48 -8.11 8.40 4.50
N GLY A 49 -8.05 9.02 5.67
CA GLY A 49 -7.56 10.39 5.83
C GLY A 49 -6.04 10.50 5.61
N MET A 50 -5.25 9.60 6.18
CA MET A 50 -3.78 9.61 6.00
C MET A 50 -3.39 9.27 4.56
N LEU A 51 -4.09 8.32 3.92
CA LEU A 51 -3.88 8.01 2.51
C LEU A 51 -4.21 9.20 1.61
N LEU A 52 -5.36 9.87 1.86
CA LEU A 52 -5.75 11.07 1.11
C LEU A 52 -4.72 12.19 1.27
N ALA A 53 -4.25 12.44 2.49
CA ALA A 53 -3.24 13.45 2.77
C ALA A 53 -1.93 13.17 2.02
N TYR A 54 -1.44 11.93 2.05
CA TYR A 54 -0.25 11.56 1.29
C TYR A 54 -0.47 11.68 -0.22
N GLY A 55 -1.63 11.27 -0.73
CA GLY A 55 -1.97 11.40 -2.15
C GLY A 55 -2.00 12.85 -2.62
N ILE A 56 -2.56 13.77 -1.82
CA ILE A 56 -2.57 15.21 -2.11
C ILE A 56 -1.13 15.76 -2.16
N GLU A 57 -0.29 15.39 -1.19
CA GLU A 57 1.13 15.78 -1.16
C GLU A 57 1.88 15.27 -2.39
N LEU A 58 1.64 14.03 -2.80
CA LEU A 58 2.32 13.44 -3.95
C LEU A 58 1.93 14.11 -5.26
N VAL A 59 0.64 14.43 -5.46
CA VAL A 59 0.17 15.20 -6.63
C VAL A 59 0.82 16.59 -6.64
N ARG A 60 0.84 17.27 -5.48
CA ARG A 60 1.48 18.59 -5.33
C ARG A 60 2.95 18.54 -5.75
N SER A 61 3.71 17.56 -5.28
CA SER A 61 5.12 17.42 -5.64
C SER A 61 5.35 16.98 -7.09
N CYS A 62 4.45 16.19 -7.70
CA CYS A 62 4.51 15.90 -9.13
C CYS A 62 4.37 17.17 -9.96
N VAL A 63 3.40 18.04 -9.62
CA VAL A 63 3.21 19.33 -10.29
C VAL A 63 4.43 20.24 -10.07
N GLU A 64 4.98 20.29 -8.86
CA GLU A 64 6.20 21.05 -8.57
C GLU A 64 7.39 20.57 -9.43
N ALA A 65 7.52 19.26 -9.64
CA ALA A 65 8.52 18.65 -10.51
C ALA A 65 8.25 18.83 -12.02
N GLY A 66 7.17 19.54 -12.39
CA GLY A 66 6.81 19.79 -13.78
C GLY A 66 6.08 18.64 -14.48
N VAL A 67 5.63 17.62 -13.73
CA VAL A 67 4.81 16.53 -14.27
C VAL A 67 3.37 17.02 -14.43
N ASP A 68 2.77 16.76 -15.60
CA ASP A 68 1.36 17.04 -15.82
C ASP A 68 0.47 16.26 -14.83
N ALA A 69 -0.44 16.97 -14.17
CA ALA A 69 -1.27 16.40 -13.11
C ALA A 69 -2.17 15.27 -13.63
N GLU A 70 -2.80 15.45 -14.80
CA GLU A 70 -3.70 14.44 -15.35
C GLU A 70 -2.93 13.19 -15.80
N ALA A 71 -1.75 13.38 -16.41
CA ALA A 71 -0.86 12.31 -16.78
C ALA A 71 -0.43 11.48 -15.57
N ALA A 72 -0.01 12.13 -14.48
CA ALA A 72 0.35 11.45 -13.24
C ALA A 72 -0.83 10.67 -12.63
N LEU A 73 -1.96 11.36 -12.44
CA LEU A 73 -3.16 10.83 -11.79
C LEU A 73 -3.79 9.65 -12.53
N SER A 74 -3.78 9.68 -13.87
CA SER A 74 -4.35 8.62 -14.71
C SER A 74 -3.78 7.22 -14.43
N ARG A 75 -2.60 7.17 -13.78
CA ARG A 75 -1.87 5.95 -13.47
C ARG A 75 -1.72 5.65 -11.98
N PHE A 76 -2.34 6.43 -11.11
CA PHE A 76 -2.40 6.13 -9.68
C PHE A 76 -3.37 4.99 -9.39
N GLY A 77 -2.92 3.99 -8.65
CA GLY A 77 -3.76 2.99 -8.02
C GLY A 77 -3.80 3.20 -6.51
N PHE A 78 -4.67 2.44 -5.86
CA PHE A 78 -4.94 2.51 -4.43
C PHE A 78 -4.99 1.09 -3.90
N GLN A 79 -4.40 0.85 -2.74
CA GLN A 79 -4.47 -0.42 -2.06
C GLN A 79 -5.10 -0.23 -0.69
N ILE A 80 -6.33 -0.75 -0.51
CA ILE A 80 -7.16 -0.49 0.66
C ILE A 80 -7.46 -1.80 1.36
N ALA A 81 -7.33 -1.83 2.69
CA ALA A 81 -7.69 -3.01 3.47
C ALA A 81 -9.22 -3.23 3.53
N GLN A 82 -9.62 -4.48 3.75
CA GLN A 82 -10.98 -4.86 4.08
C GLN A 82 -10.98 -5.71 5.35
N GLY A 83 -11.33 -5.08 6.47
CA GLY A 83 -11.39 -5.70 7.78
C GLY A 83 -12.79 -6.16 8.22
N ASN A 84 -12.93 -6.41 9.53
CA ASN A 84 -14.12 -7.03 10.13
C ASN A 84 -15.36 -6.12 10.21
N ASP A 85 -15.20 -4.78 10.24
CA ASP A 85 -16.35 -3.87 10.28
C ASP A 85 -16.95 -3.70 8.88
N PHE A 86 -17.81 -4.65 8.53
CA PHE A 86 -18.32 -4.82 7.17
C PHE A 86 -18.86 -3.55 6.51
N PHE A 87 -19.64 -2.73 7.23
CA PHE A 87 -20.21 -1.52 6.65
C PHE A 87 -19.24 -0.33 6.68
N GLU A 88 -18.43 -0.21 7.73
CA GLU A 88 -17.40 0.84 7.81
C GLU A 88 -16.41 0.72 6.64
N GLU A 89 -16.01 -0.51 6.33
CA GLU A 89 -15.12 -0.85 5.23
C GLU A 89 -15.69 -0.52 3.84
N ILE A 90 -16.99 -0.76 3.64
CA ILE A 90 -17.68 -0.41 2.39
C ILE A 90 -17.77 1.11 2.25
N VAL A 91 -18.15 1.82 3.31
CA VAL A 91 -18.35 3.27 3.22
C VAL A 91 -17.03 4.04 3.11
N LYS A 92 -15.92 3.48 3.65
CA LYS A 92 -14.56 3.99 3.47
C LYS A 92 -14.22 4.17 2.00
N ILE A 93 -14.45 3.13 1.19
CA ILE A 93 -14.18 3.17 -0.26
C ILE A 93 -15.08 4.17 -0.99
N ARG A 94 -16.38 4.23 -0.64
CA ARG A 94 -17.33 5.19 -1.23
C ARG A 94 -16.93 6.63 -0.91
N ALA A 95 -16.58 6.91 0.35
CA ALA A 95 -16.14 8.22 0.81
C ALA A 95 -14.82 8.64 0.14
N LEU A 96 -13.83 7.74 0.10
CA LEU A 96 -12.53 7.95 -0.53
C LEU A 96 -12.66 8.39 -1.99
N ARG A 97 -13.47 7.67 -2.78
CA ARG A 97 -13.75 8.00 -4.18
C ARG A 97 -14.28 9.41 -4.36
N ARG A 98 -15.26 9.78 -3.54
CA ARG A 98 -15.89 11.11 -3.60
C ARG A 98 -14.90 12.20 -3.23
N ILE A 99 -14.20 12.05 -2.11
CA ILE A 99 -13.23 13.05 -1.63
C ILE A 99 -12.10 13.23 -2.63
N TRP A 100 -11.54 12.13 -3.15
CA TRP A 100 -10.45 12.19 -4.11
C TRP A 100 -10.86 12.98 -5.35
N ALA A 101 -11.99 12.61 -5.98
CA ALA A 101 -12.44 13.27 -7.20
C ALA A 101 -12.73 14.76 -6.99
N THR A 102 -13.39 15.14 -5.90
CA THR A 102 -13.64 16.57 -5.61
C THR A 102 -12.34 17.32 -5.33
N THR A 103 -11.42 16.72 -4.56
CA THR A 103 -10.14 17.35 -4.21
C THR A 103 -9.27 17.56 -5.44
N MET A 104 -9.14 16.57 -6.31
CA MET A 104 -8.35 16.69 -7.54
C MET A 104 -8.91 17.76 -8.47
N LYS A 105 -10.24 17.82 -8.61
CA LYS A 105 -10.90 18.86 -9.39
C LYS A 105 -10.69 20.26 -8.83
N GLU A 106 -10.96 20.44 -7.53
CA GLU A 106 -11.02 21.76 -6.90
C GLU A 106 -9.64 22.34 -6.58
N ARG A 107 -8.70 21.50 -6.12
CA ARG A 107 -7.35 21.96 -5.72
C ARG A 107 -6.33 21.92 -6.85
N PHE A 108 -6.47 20.99 -7.79
CA PHE A 108 -5.48 20.77 -8.85
C PHE A 108 -6.02 21.04 -10.27
N GLY A 109 -7.29 21.44 -10.41
CA GLY A 109 -7.86 21.85 -11.70
C GLY A 109 -7.99 20.72 -12.72
N VAL A 110 -8.03 19.47 -12.27
CA VAL A 110 -8.17 18.28 -13.12
C VAL A 110 -9.54 18.25 -13.76
N ASN A 111 -9.58 18.10 -15.09
CA ASN A 111 -10.82 18.14 -15.87
C ASN A 111 -11.21 16.77 -16.42
N ASP A 112 -10.25 15.88 -16.73
CA ASP A 112 -10.55 14.53 -17.17
C ASP A 112 -11.12 13.69 -16.00
N PRO A 113 -12.39 13.24 -16.07
CA PRO A 113 -12.97 12.36 -15.05
C PRO A 113 -12.16 11.08 -14.82
N ARG A 114 -11.49 10.56 -15.86
CA ARG A 114 -10.72 9.32 -15.78
C ARG A 114 -9.46 9.48 -14.91
N ALA A 115 -8.84 10.66 -14.94
CA ALA A 115 -7.72 10.97 -14.05
C ALA A 115 -8.15 11.03 -12.58
N MET A 116 -9.43 11.28 -12.31
CA MET A 116 -9.99 11.33 -10.96
C MET A 116 -10.50 9.97 -10.44
N HIS A 117 -10.40 8.89 -11.22
CA HIS A 117 -10.84 7.57 -10.77
C HIS A 117 -9.91 6.99 -9.70
N VAL A 118 -10.49 6.59 -8.57
CA VAL A 118 -9.80 5.79 -7.54
C VAL A 118 -9.92 4.31 -7.92
N ARG A 119 -8.85 3.77 -8.52
CA ARG A 119 -8.74 2.38 -8.95
C ARG A 119 -8.11 1.55 -7.83
N ILE A 120 -8.90 0.65 -7.24
CA ILE A 120 -8.58 0.00 -5.97
C ILE A 120 -8.22 -1.47 -6.19
N HIS A 121 -7.04 -1.84 -5.72
CA HIS A 121 -6.73 -3.19 -5.26
C HIS A 121 -7.10 -3.29 -3.78
N THR A 122 -7.70 -4.38 -3.36
CA THR A 122 -7.99 -4.62 -1.94
C THR A 122 -7.28 -5.85 -1.45
N HIS A 123 -6.79 -5.81 -0.21
CA HIS A 123 -6.40 -7.02 0.52
C HIS A 123 -7.34 -7.17 1.70
N THR A 124 -7.90 -8.37 1.90
CA THR A 124 -8.62 -8.67 3.14
C THR A 124 -7.64 -8.63 4.31
N SER A 125 -8.01 -8.04 5.43
CA SER A 125 -7.08 -7.80 6.55
C SER A 125 -6.53 -9.08 7.14
N GLY A 126 -5.20 -9.22 7.12
CA GLY A 126 -4.48 -10.29 7.79
C GLY A 126 -4.44 -10.10 9.31
N ALA A 127 -4.33 -8.85 9.78
CA ALA A 127 -4.35 -8.47 11.19
C ALA A 127 -5.63 -8.91 11.92
N MET A 128 -6.72 -9.14 11.19
CA MET A 128 -7.99 -9.63 11.72
C MET A 128 -8.10 -11.16 11.79
N LEU A 129 -7.11 -11.90 11.29
CA LEU A 129 -7.08 -13.37 11.26
C LEU A 129 -6.36 -13.93 12.49
N THR A 130 -6.77 -15.13 12.90
CA THR A 130 -6.33 -15.73 14.17
C THR A 130 -5.53 -17.00 13.94
N ALA A 131 -4.49 -17.21 14.73
CA ALA A 131 -3.75 -18.47 14.78
C ALA A 131 -4.62 -19.58 15.41
N GLU A 132 -5.43 -19.22 16.40
CA GLU A 132 -6.40 -20.11 17.01
C GLU A 132 -7.60 -20.35 16.08
N GLN A 133 -7.99 -21.62 15.96
CA GLN A 133 -9.11 -22.06 15.11
C GLN A 133 -9.02 -21.48 13.68
N PRO A 134 -7.92 -21.73 12.94
CA PRO A 134 -7.61 -21.02 11.69
C PRO A 134 -8.68 -21.19 10.62
N LEU A 135 -9.43 -22.31 10.59
CA LEU A 135 -10.55 -22.48 9.65
C LEU A 135 -11.68 -21.45 9.83
N VAL A 136 -11.81 -20.81 11.00
CA VAL A 136 -12.74 -19.69 11.20
C VAL A 136 -12.34 -18.47 10.35
N ASN A 137 -11.06 -18.35 9.99
CA ASN A 137 -10.58 -17.29 9.08
C ASN A 137 -11.23 -17.39 7.70
N LEU A 138 -11.62 -18.58 7.22
CA LEU A 138 -12.38 -18.71 5.95
C LEU A 138 -13.68 -17.93 5.99
N VAL A 139 -14.37 -17.91 7.13
CA VAL A 139 -15.61 -17.14 7.30
C VAL A 139 -15.31 -15.64 7.33
N ARG A 140 -14.25 -15.24 8.04
CA ARG A 140 -13.81 -13.84 8.12
C ARG A 140 -13.47 -13.29 6.73
N THR A 141 -12.59 -13.97 6.01
CA THR A 141 -12.10 -13.52 4.71
C THR A 141 -13.17 -13.63 3.62
N THR A 142 -14.13 -14.56 3.73
CA THR A 142 -15.33 -14.57 2.87
C THR A 142 -16.15 -13.29 3.04
N LEU A 143 -16.37 -12.84 4.29
CA LEU A 143 -17.11 -11.61 4.56
C LEU A 143 -16.34 -10.36 4.11
N HIS A 144 -15.02 -10.33 4.34
CA HIS A 144 -14.15 -9.25 3.84
C HIS A 144 -14.19 -9.15 2.31
N ALA A 145 -14.04 -10.28 1.61
CA ALA A 145 -14.09 -10.34 0.15
C ALA A 145 -15.47 -9.95 -0.40
N PHE A 146 -16.54 -10.35 0.29
CA PHE A 146 -17.89 -9.96 -0.09
C PHE A 146 -18.12 -8.45 0.09
N GLY A 147 -17.61 -7.85 1.17
CA GLY A 147 -17.60 -6.39 1.36
C GLY A 147 -16.79 -5.66 0.29
N ALA A 148 -15.62 -6.19 -0.08
CA ALA A 148 -14.81 -5.69 -1.18
C ALA A 148 -15.58 -5.70 -2.51
N ALA A 149 -16.30 -6.79 -2.81
CA ALA A 149 -17.12 -6.89 -4.01
C ALA A 149 -18.25 -5.85 -4.03
N LEU A 150 -18.94 -5.65 -2.89
CA LEU A 150 -20.03 -4.66 -2.77
C LEU A 150 -19.54 -3.21 -2.91
N SER A 151 -18.32 -2.90 -2.46
CA SER A 151 -17.71 -1.57 -2.57
C SER A 151 -17.16 -1.26 -3.97
N GLY A 152 -17.11 -2.26 -4.85
CA GLY A 152 -16.78 -2.11 -6.26
C GLY A 152 -15.29 -1.93 -6.53
N VAL A 153 -14.43 -2.70 -5.86
CA VAL A 153 -12.98 -2.74 -6.11
C VAL A 153 -12.63 -3.27 -7.51
N GLN A 154 -11.45 -2.95 -8.02
CA GLN A 154 -11.00 -3.36 -9.36
C GLN A 154 -10.23 -4.69 -9.33
N ALA A 155 -9.59 -4.98 -8.21
CA ALA A 155 -8.92 -6.25 -7.95
C ALA A 155 -8.99 -6.52 -6.43
N MET A 156 -8.87 -7.79 -6.05
CA MET A 156 -8.76 -8.16 -4.63
C MET A 156 -7.82 -9.35 -4.43
N GLU A 157 -7.18 -9.34 -3.28
CA GLU A 157 -6.44 -10.45 -2.69
C GLU A 157 -7.16 -10.87 -1.42
N VAL A 158 -7.36 -12.18 -1.27
CA VAL A 158 -8.05 -12.77 -0.11
C VAL A 158 -7.01 -13.55 0.66
N ALA A 159 -6.79 -13.14 1.91
CA ALA A 159 -5.86 -13.76 2.85
C ALA A 159 -6.29 -15.21 3.13
N ALA A 160 -5.29 -16.08 3.27
CA ALA A 160 -5.52 -17.49 3.48
C ALA A 160 -5.85 -17.78 4.95
N TYR A 161 -6.42 -18.95 5.22
CA TYR A 161 -6.84 -19.28 6.58
C TYR A 161 -5.65 -19.48 7.54
N ASP A 162 -4.46 -19.71 7.00
CA ASP A 162 -3.17 -19.92 7.66
C ASP A 162 -2.32 -18.64 7.78
N GLU A 163 -2.86 -17.47 7.42
CA GLU A 163 -2.18 -16.16 7.42
C GLU A 163 -1.43 -15.85 8.72
N ALA A 164 -2.04 -16.14 9.87
CA ALA A 164 -1.46 -15.87 11.19
C ALA A 164 -0.34 -16.84 11.59
N LEU A 165 -0.04 -17.85 10.76
CA LEU A 165 0.87 -18.95 11.07
C LEU A 165 2.04 -19.03 10.07
N ALA A 166 1.77 -18.94 8.77
CA ALA A 166 2.78 -19.03 7.72
C ALA A 166 2.28 -18.36 6.43
N ILE A 167 3.15 -18.25 5.43
CA ILE A 167 2.69 -17.93 4.08
C ILE A 167 1.80 -19.08 3.54
N PRO A 168 0.90 -18.79 2.59
CA PRO A 168 -0.09 -19.78 2.14
C PRO A 168 0.54 -21.05 1.53
N THR A 169 -0.05 -22.20 1.85
CA THR A 169 0.13 -23.43 1.07
C THR A 169 -0.63 -23.36 -0.25
N GLU A 170 -0.37 -24.28 -1.20
CA GLU A 170 -1.17 -24.37 -2.43
C GLU A 170 -2.65 -24.65 -2.13
N ALA A 171 -2.94 -25.48 -1.13
CA ALA A 171 -4.29 -25.80 -0.72
C ALA A 171 -5.01 -24.57 -0.13
N SER A 172 -4.37 -23.83 0.77
CA SER A 172 -4.98 -22.65 1.38
C SER A 172 -5.14 -21.51 0.37
N ALA A 173 -4.16 -21.27 -0.50
CA ALA A 173 -4.27 -20.33 -1.62
C ALA A 173 -5.36 -20.73 -2.63
N THR A 174 -5.54 -22.02 -2.91
CA THR A 174 -6.61 -22.48 -3.80
C THR A 174 -7.98 -22.17 -3.20
N LEU A 175 -8.15 -22.33 -1.88
CA LEU A 175 -9.41 -22.01 -1.22
C LEU A 175 -9.74 -20.52 -1.25
N THR A 176 -8.76 -19.62 -1.13
CA THR A 176 -9.02 -18.17 -1.25
C THR A 176 -9.48 -17.78 -2.66
N LEU A 177 -8.97 -18.45 -3.70
CA LEU A 177 -9.50 -18.30 -5.06
C LEU A 177 -10.95 -18.79 -5.17
N ARG A 178 -11.31 -19.89 -4.49
CA ARG A 178 -12.70 -20.40 -4.48
C ARG A 178 -13.66 -19.42 -3.81
N ILE A 179 -13.24 -18.71 -2.76
CA ILE A 179 -14.06 -17.65 -2.15
C ILE A 179 -14.43 -16.60 -3.21
N GLN A 180 -13.46 -16.09 -3.95
CA GLN A 180 -13.71 -15.09 -5.00
C GLN A 180 -14.63 -15.64 -6.11
N GLN A 181 -14.39 -16.88 -6.54
CA GLN A 181 -15.19 -17.52 -7.60
C GLN A 181 -16.63 -17.77 -7.16
N VAL A 182 -16.87 -18.22 -5.92
CA VAL A 182 -18.22 -18.38 -5.38
C VAL A 182 -18.93 -17.03 -5.33
N ILE A 183 -18.26 -15.98 -4.84
CA ILE A 183 -18.83 -14.62 -4.82
C ILE A 183 -19.20 -14.18 -6.25
N GLN A 184 -18.31 -14.36 -7.22
CA GLN A 184 -18.51 -13.90 -8.58
C GLN A 184 -19.59 -14.69 -9.33
N GLU A 185 -19.57 -16.01 -9.25
CA GLU A 185 -20.36 -16.90 -10.11
C GLU A 185 -21.69 -17.33 -9.47
N GLU A 186 -21.78 -17.38 -8.13
CA GLU A 186 -22.94 -17.99 -7.45
C GLU A 186 -23.86 -16.97 -6.75
N THR A 187 -23.38 -15.75 -6.45
CA THR A 187 -24.18 -14.79 -5.66
C THR A 187 -24.98 -13.78 -6.50
N ASN A 188 -24.71 -13.69 -7.80
CA ASN A 188 -25.28 -12.67 -8.70
C ASN A 188 -24.96 -11.20 -8.27
N ILE A 189 -23.99 -10.99 -7.38
CA ILE A 189 -23.59 -9.66 -6.90
C ILE A 189 -23.11 -8.73 -8.02
N THR A 190 -22.55 -9.30 -9.08
CA THR A 190 -22.00 -8.56 -10.23
C THR A 190 -23.07 -7.97 -11.15
N ALA A 191 -24.35 -8.33 -10.96
CA ALA A 191 -25.45 -7.91 -11.83
C ALA A 191 -25.88 -6.44 -11.63
N VAL A 192 -25.53 -5.80 -10.51
CA VAL A 192 -25.94 -4.43 -10.17
C VAL A 192 -24.73 -3.64 -9.68
N SER A 193 -24.51 -2.45 -10.23
CA SER A 193 -23.48 -1.51 -9.74
C SER A 193 -23.94 -0.80 -8.47
N ASP A 194 -23.07 -0.73 -7.46
CA ASP A 194 -23.34 -0.16 -6.12
C ASP A 194 -24.70 -0.58 -5.55
N PRO A 195 -24.92 -1.89 -5.29
CA PRO A 195 -26.23 -2.40 -4.85
C PRO A 195 -26.69 -1.85 -3.49
N LEU A 196 -25.81 -1.16 -2.76
CA LEU A 196 -26.10 -0.52 -1.48
C LEU A 196 -26.53 0.94 -1.61
N ALA A 197 -26.49 1.51 -2.82
CA ALA A 197 -26.90 2.87 -3.11
C ALA A 197 -28.34 3.15 -2.60
N GLY A 198 -28.51 4.27 -1.92
CA GLY A 198 -29.80 4.69 -1.37
C GLY A 198 -30.18 4.05 -0.02
N SER A 199 -29.37 3.12 0.51
CA SER A 199 -29.54 2.67 1.90
C SER A 199 -29.28 3.84 2.85
N TYR A 200 -30.31 4.26 3.61
CA TYR A 200 -30.20 5.40 4.54
C TYR A 200 -29.01 5.26 5.50
N PHE A 201 -28.74 4.05 5.98
CA PHE A 201 -27.62 3.77 6.86
C PHE A 201 -26.28 3.94 6.15
N VAL A 202 -26.10 3.31 4.97
CA VAL A 202 -24.85 3.35 4.22
C VAL A 202 -24.54 4.76 3.73
N GLU A 203 -25.52 5.50 3.22
CA GLU A 203 -25.32 6.87 2.76
C GLU A 203 -24.94 7.82 3.90
N ASN A 204 -25.64 7.73 5.05
CA ASN A 204 -25.33 8.54 6.21
C ASN A 204 -23.97 8.19 6.83
N LEU A 205 -23.59 6.91 6.84
CA LEU A 205 -22.28 6.48 7.35
C LEU A 205 -21.15 6.89 6.40
N THR A 206 -21.39 6.85 5.08
CA THR A 206 -20.46 7.39 4.06
C THR A 206 -20.20 8.89 4.26
N GLU A 207 -21.24 9.66 4.58
CA GLU A 207 -21.09 11.08 4.86
C GLU A 207 -20.27 11.35 6.12
N GLN A 208 -20.49 10.59 7.19
CA GLN A 208 -19.71 10.70 8.43
C GLN A 208 -18.25 10.31 8.22
N MET A 209 -18.00 9.19 7.54
CA MET A 209 -16.65 8.75 7.17
C MET A 209 -15.92 9.83 6.37
N ALA A 210 -16.59 10.43 5.39
CA ALA A 210 -15.97 11.47 4.58
C ALA A 210 -15.59 12.72 5.39
N LYS A 211 -16.49 13.17 6.29
CA LYS A 211 -16.21 14.31 7.18
C LYS A 211 -15.04 14.03 8.11
N ALA A 212 -15.00 12.84 8.71
CA ALA A 212 -13.94 12.45 9.63
C ALA A 212 -12.59 12.34 8.92
N ALA A 213 -12.56 11.71 7.73
CA ALA A 213 -11.34 11.61 6.92
C ALA A 213 -10.82 12.98 6.47
N LEU A 214 -11.71 13.90 6.05
CA LEU A 214 -11.32 15.27 5.68
C LEU A 214 -10.78 16.06 6.86
N ALA A 215 -11.39 15.95 8.04
CA ALA A 215 -10.86 16.60 9.25
C ALA A 215 -9.44 16.12 9.58
N LEU A 216 -9.16 14.82 9.39
CA LEU A 216 -7.82 14.27 9.55
C LEU A 216 -6.83 14.83 8.52
N VAL A 217 -7.27 14.97 7.25
CA VAL A 217 -6.46 15.61 6.20
C VAL A 217 -6.14 17.06 6.57
N GLU A 218 -7.11 17.83 7.05
CA GLU A 218 -6.92 19.21 7.48
C GLU A 218 -5.92 19.31 8.64
N GLN A 219 -6.03 18.43 9.63
CA GLN A 219 -5.06 18.35 10.73
C GLN A 219 -3.63 18.09 10.23
N ILE A 220 -3.45 17.20 9.24
CA ILE A 220 -2.14 16.92 8.64
C ILE A 220 -1.61 18.14 7.85
N GLU A 221 -2.49 18.84 7.12
CA GLU A 221 -2.11 20.06 6.40
C GLU A 221 -1.68 21.19 7.36
N ASP A 222 -2.36 21.35 8.51
CA ASP A 222 -2.00 22.31 9.55
C ASP A 222 -0.61 22.03 10.17
N MET A 223 -0.16 20.78 10.14
CA MET A 223 1.19 20.37 10.57
C MET A 223 2.28 20.62 9.53
N GLY A 224 1.92 21.15 8.36
CA GLY A 224 2.82 21.38 7.24
C GLY A 224 2.85 20.25 6.20
N GLY A 225 1.82 19.41 6.17
CA GLY A 225 1.66 18.32 5.19
C GLY A 225 2.13 16.96 5.68
N TYR A 226 1.88 15.93 4.87
CA TYR A 226 2.06 14.53 5.28
C TYR A 226 3.51 14.20 5.67
N ILE A 227 4.48 14.68 4.90
CA ILE A 227 5.90 14.42 5.16
C ILE A 227 6.35 15.06 6.49
N ALA A 228 5.84 16.25 6.80
CA ALA A 228 6.13 16.92 8.08
C ALA A 228 5.50 16.15 9.25
N ALA A 229 4.24 15.72 9.12
CA ALA A 229 3.57 14.91 10.13
C ALA A 229 4.26 13.56 10.37
N GLN A 230 4.72 12.90 9.30
CA GLN A 230 5.51 11.66 9.38
C GLN A 230 6.84 11.88 10.12
N ARG A 231 7.56 12.95 9.79
CA ARG A 231 8.85 13.27 10.40
C ARG A 231 8.74 13.66 11.88
N GLN A 232 7.61 14.21 12.30
CA GLN A 232 7.33 14.50 13.70
C GLN A 232 6.88 13.26 14.49
N GLY A 233 6.72 12.10 13.83
CA GLY A 233 6.26 10.85 14.44
C GLY A 233 4.75 10.78 14.65
N TRP A 234 3.99 11.81 14.27
CA TRP A 234 2.57 11.93 14.60
C TRP A 234 1.71 10.84 13.96
N ILE A 235 1.91 10.56 12.67
CA ILE A 235 1.18 9.50 11.95
C ILE A 235 1.29 8.16 12.67
N ARG A 236 2.50 7.83 13.15
CA ARG A 236 2.78 6.60 13.88
C ARG A 236 2.09 6.60 15.23
N THR A 237 2.21 7.67 16.01
CA THR A 237 1.59 7.78 17.34
C THR A 237 0.08 7.55 17.25
N GLU A 238 -0.60 8.15 16.28
CA GLU A 238 -2.05 7.98 16.09
C GLU A 238 -2.45 6.52 15.80
N ILE A 239 -1.64 5.80 15.01
CA ILE A 239 -1.86 4.39 14.69
C ILE A 239 -1.59 3.51 15.90
N GLU A 240 -0.46 3.71 16.59
CA GLU A 240 -0.07 2.95 17.78
C GLU A 240 -1.08 3.10 18.92
N GLU A 241 -1.58 4.32 19.15
CA GLU A 241 -2.63 4.55 20.14
C GLU A 241 -3.93 3.82 19.80
N ASN A 242 -4.29 3.72 18.51
CA ASN A 242 -5.47 2.97 18.09
C ASN A 242 -5.27 1.45 18.25
N ALA A 243 -4.09 0.94 17.90
CA ALA A 243 -3.71 -0.45 18.11
C ALA A 243 -3.74 -0.83 19.59
N GLU A 244 -3.24 0.04 20.47
CA GLU A 244 -3.29 -0.11 21.93
C GLU A 244 -4.72 -0.19 22.44
N ARG A 245 -5.58 0.76 22.04
CA ARG A 245 -7.01 0.73 22.42
C ARG A 245 -7.70 -0.56 21.97
N TRP A 246 -7.46 -0.99 20.74
CA TRP A 246 -8.03 -2.23 20.22
C TRP A 246 -7.60 -3.44 21.06
N ARG A 247 -6.30 -3.53 21.37
CA ARG A 247 -5.75 -4.61 22.20
C ARG A 247 -6.35 -4.59 23.59
N ASP A 248 -6.45 -3.43 24.23
CA ASP A 248 -7.07 -3.29 25.55
C ASP A 248 -8.54 -3.72 25.55
N ASP A 249 -9.29 -3.38 24.50
CA ASP A 249 -10.68 -3.81 24.33
C ASP A 249 -10.81 -5.33 24.17
N VAL A 250 -9.90 -5.96 23.43
CA VAL A 250 -9.86 -7.42 23.26
C VAL A 250 -9.46 -8.11 24.57
N THR A 251 -8.42 -7.63 25.24
CA THR A 251 -7.95 -8.20 26.51
C THR A 251 -9.00 -8.07 27.61
N ALA A 252 -9.69 -6.92 27.69
CA ALA A 252 -10.79 -6.71 28.64
C ALA A 252 -12.08 -7.44 28.23
N GLY A 253 -12.14 -8.04 27.04
CA GLY A 253 -13.32 -8.72 26.51
C GLY A 253 -14.48 -7.78 26.15
N ARG A 254 -14.21 -6.48 25.98
CA ARG A 254 -15.16 -5.50 25.42
C ARG A 254 -15.37 -5.74 23.92
N ARG A 255 -14.32 -6.17 23.23
CA ARG A 255 -14.36 -6.61 21.83
C ARG A 255 -14.19 -8.13 21.77
N GLY A 256 -15.16 -8.82 21.17
CA GLY A 256 -15.14 -10.28 21.04
C GLY A 256 -14.31 -10.72 19.84
N VAL A 257 -13.43 -11.70 20.06
CA VAL A 257 -12.64 -12.40 19.03
C VAL A 257 -12.87 -13.89 19.20
N VAL A 258 -13.62 -14.48 18.26
CA VAL A 258 -13.97 -15.91 18.26
C VAL A 258 -12.70 -16.75 18.15
N GLY A 259 -12.56 -17.75 19.03
CA GLY A 259 -11.38 -18.60 19.14
C GLY A 259 -10.31 -18.05 20.09
N VAL A 260 -10.27 -16.73 20.31
CA VAL A 260 -9.19 -16.05 21.07
C VAL A 260 -9.61 -15.56 22.45
N ASN A 261 -10.75 -14.87 22.59
CA ASN A 261 -11.26 -14.43 23.91
C ASN A 261 -12.73 -14.82 24.15
N ARG A 262 -13.36 -15.43 23.15
CA ARG A 262 -14.71 -16.01 23.17
C ARG A 262 -14.68 -17.36 22.47
N TYR A 263 -15.50 -18.30 22.95
CA TYR A 263 -15.67 -19.63 22.33
C TYR A 263 -14.34 -20.40 22.12
N LYS A 264 -13.45 -20.32 23.11
CA LYS A 264 -12.19 -21.09 23.11
C LYS A 264 -12.48 -22.58 23.11
N THR A 265 -11.65 -23.34 22.40
CA THR A 265 -11.66 -24.81 22.41
C THR A 265 -10.34 -25.32 22.98
N GLU A 266 -10.39 -26.46 23.67
CA GLU A 266 -9.19 -27.06 24.30
C GLU A 266 -8.27 -27.79 23.30
N SER A 267 -8.81 -28.15 22.14
CA SER A 267 -8.09 -28.80 21.04
C SER A 267 -8.39 -28.05 19.74
N ALA A 268 -7.34 -27.77 18.98
CA ALA A 268 -7.42 -27.30 17.60
C ALA A 268 -6.52 -28.21 16.76
N GLU A 269 -7.02 -28.68 15.63
CA GLU A 269 -6.17 -29.34 14.63
C GLU A 269 -5.20 -28.30 14.07
N GLU A 270 -3.90 -28.62 14.07
CA GLU A 270 -2.89 -27.78 13.45
C GLU A 270 -2.95 -27.97 11.93
N PRO A 271 -3.07 -26.88 11.14
CA PRO A 271 -3.05 -27.00 9.70
C PRO A 271 -1.66 -27.38 9.20
N GLU A 272 -1.59 -27.97 8.01
CA GLU A 272 -0.33 -28.08 7.28
C GLU A 272 0.15 -26.67 6.91
N LEU A 273 1.39 -26.35 7.28
CA LEU A 273 2.00 -25.04 7.05
C LEU A 273 3.04 -25.10 5.95
N PHE A 274 3.18 -24.01 5.21
CA PHE A 274 4.25 -23.85 4.25
C PHE A 274 5.61 -23.80 4.96
N THR A 275 6.58 -24.55 4.43
CA THR A 275 7.98 -24.51 4.87
C THR A 275 8.88 -24.08 3.72
N VAL A 276 9.75 -23.09 3.96
CA VAL A 276 10.74 -22.66 2.98
C VAL A 276 11.81 -23.73 2.83
N ASP A 277 12.10 -24.13 1.59
CA ASP A 277 13.23 -25.01 1.27
C ASP A 277 14.55 -24.24 1.43
N GLU A 278 15.44 -24.72 2.31
CA GLU A 278 16.76 -24.12 2.56
C GLU A 278 17.63 -24.05 1.28
N GLU A 279 17.36 -24.92 0.32
CA GLU A 279 18.05 -24.97 -0.97
C GLU A 279 17.86 -23.68 -1.79
N VAL A 280 16.76 -22.95 -1.57
CA VAL A 280 16.48 -21.67 -2.25
C VAL A 280 17.59 -20.65 -2.01
N GLU A 281 18.11 -20.58 -0.79
CA GLU A 281 19.22 -19.66 -0.46
C GLU A 281 20.49 -20.06 -1.22
N ARG A 282 20.83 -21.36 -1.20
CA ARG A 282 22.01 -21.88 -1.90
C ARG A 282 21.95 -21.54 -3.40
N VAL A 283 20.81 -21.80 -4.04
CA VAL A 283 20.58 -21.52 -5.46
C VAL A 283 20.67 -20.02 -5.75
N ALA A 284 20.09 -19.16 -4.89
CA ALA A 284 20.16 -17.71 -5.07
C ALA A 284 21.61 -17.19 -4.99
N ILE A 285 22.39 -17.66 -4.02
CA ILE A 285 23.81 -17.31 -3.86
C ILE A 285 24.62 -17.74 -5.09
N GLU A 286 24.40 -18.96 -5.57
CA GLU A 286 25.11 -19.48 -6.75
C GLU A 286 24.80 -18.67 -8.01
N ARG A 287 23.54 -18.29 -8.22
CA ARG A 287 23.13 -17.41 -9.34
C ARG A 287 23.83 -16.05 -9.28
N VAL A 288 23.88 -15.42 -8.11
CA VAL A 288 24.56 -14.12 -7.96
C VAL A 288 26.07 -14.23 -8.19
N LYS A 289 26.70 -15.31 -7.71
CA LYS A 289 28.13 -15.57 -7.96
C LYS A 289 28.40 -15.78 -9.45
N ALA A 290 27.57 -16.57 -10.13
CA ALA A 290 27.70 -16.83 -11.56
C ALA A 290 27.50 -15.54 -12.39
N LEU A 291 26.49 -14.73 -12.05
CA LEU A 291 26.24 -13.42 -12.67
C LEU A 291 27.48 -12.52 -12.57
N ARG A 292 28.04 -12.38 -11.36
CA ARG A 292 29.24 -11.56 -11.12
C ARG A 292 30.48 -12.07 -11.83
N ALA A 293 30.64 -13.38 -11.97
CA ALA A 293 31.77 -13.98 -12.67
C ALA A 293 31.67 -13.84 -14.20
N GLY A 294 30.46 -13.84 -14.74
CA GLY A 294 30.20 -13.79 -16.18
C GLY A 294 29.99 -12.40 -16.77
N ARG A 295 29.82 -11.35 -15.94
CA ARG A 295 29.51 -10.00 -16.42
C ARG A 295 30.68 -9.32 -17.14
N ASP A 296 30.35 -8.42 -18.06
CA ASP A 296 31.31 -7.51 -18.69
C ASP A 296 31.75 -6.44 -17.67
N GLY A 297 32.95 -6.60 -17.11
CA GLY A 297 33.51 -5.73 -16.08
C GLY A 297 33.58 -4.25 -16.50
N PRO A 298 34.25 -3.89 -17.60
CA PRO A 298 34.31 -2.51 -18.09
C PRO A 298 32.93 -1.87 -18.32
N ARG A 299 31.98 -2.63 -18.88
CA ARG A 299 30.61 -2.13 -19.08
C ARG A 299 29.89 -1.89 -17.75
N TYR A 300 30.02 -2.82 -16.80
CA TYR A 300 29.47 -2.69 -15.44
C TYR A 300 30.03 -1.47 -14.72
N ASP A 301 31.35 -1.28 -14.71
CA ASP A 301 32.01 -0.18 -13.99
C ASP A 301 31.57 1.18 -14.56
N ALA A 302 31.48 1.30 -15.88
CA ALA A 302 30.99 2.51 -16.53
C ALA A 302 29.53 2.82 -16.18
N ALA A 303 28.66 1.81 -16.23
CA ALA A 303 27.23 1.97 -15.92
C ALA A 303 27.00 2.33 -14.44
N MET A 304 27.70 1.66 -13.52
CA MET A 304 27.59 1.94 -12.09
C MET A 304 28.16 3.31 -11.71
N THR A 305 29.21 3.78 -12.38
CA THR A 305 29.72 5.15 -12.19
C THR A 305 28.68 6.18 -12.62
N ALA A 306 28.11 6.02 -13.82
CA ALA A 306 27.08 6.93 -14.32
C ALA A 306 25.83 6.93 -13.42
N PHE A 307 25.42 5.77 -12.91
CA PHE A 307 24.32 5.66 -11.94
C PHE A 307 24.65 6.36 -10.63
N ALA A 308 25.86 6.17 -10.08
CA ALA A 308 26.28 6.84 -8.85
C ALA A 308 26.32 8.36 -8.98
N ASP A 309 26.74 8.88 -10.14
CA ASP A 309 26.73 10.31 -10.44
C ASP A 309 25.27 10.83 -10.53
N ALA A 310 24.39 10.11 -11.24
CA ALA A 310 22.98 10.46 -11.35
C ALA A 310 22.26 10.48 -9.99
N VAL A 311 22.52 9.48 -9.13
CA VAL A 311 21.97 9.46 -7.77
C VAL A 311 22.52 10.61 -6.93
N GLY A 312 23.80 10.97 -7.08
CA GLY A 312 24.42 12.10 -6.39
C GLY A 312 23.79 13.44 -6.77
N GLU A 313 23.61 13.68 -8.08
CA GLU A 313 22.91 14.87 -8.58
C GLU A 313 21.47 14.90 -8.07
N PHE A 314 20.75 13.78 -8.20
CA PHE A 314 19.38 13.65 -7.72
C PHE A 314 19.27 13.94 -6.21
N ALA A 315 20.19 13.43 -5.39
CA ALA A 315 20.18 13.65 -3.94
C ALA A 315 20.17 15.14 -3.59
N SER A 316 20.99 15.93 -4.30
CA SER A 316 21.16 17.37 -4.11
C SER A 316 20.10 18.26 -4.78
N ALA A 317 19.35 17.72 -5.75
CA ALA A 317 18.34 18.47 -6.48
C ALA A 317 17.10 18.78 -5.61
N ALA A 318 16.59 20.01 -5.75
CA ALA A 318 15.26 20.38 -5.28
C ALA A 318 14.18 19.68 -6.13
N MET A 319 12.96 19.53 -5.60
CA MET A 319 11.86 18.82 -6.26
C MET A 319 11.61 19.33 -7.69
N GLY A 320 11.50 20.64 -7.87
CA GLY A 320 11.33 21.26 -9.20
C GLY A 320 12.52 21.19 -10.16
N SER A 321 13.65 20.62 -9.74
CA SER A 321 14.87 20.48 -10.55
C SER A 321 15.35 19.04 -10.70
N ILE A 322 14.55 18.05 -10.26
CA ILE A 322 14.93 16.65 -10.44
C ILE A 322 14.96 16.29 -11.93
N ASN A 323 15.81 15.34 -12.29
CA ASN A 323 15.89 14.79 -13.63
C ASN A 323 15.55 13.30 -13.60
N PRO A 324 14.25 12.95 -13.74
CA PRO A 324 13.80 11.56 -13.72
C PRO A 324 14.44 10.69 -14.79
N ASP A 325 14.61 11.23 -16.00
CA ASP A 325 15.18 10.50 -17.14
C ASP A 325 16.60 10.07 -16.88
N LYS A 326 17.44 10.97 -16.35
CA LYS A 326 18.83 10.65 -16.04
C LYS A 326 18.92 9.60 -14.94
N LEU A 327 18.13 9.73 -13.88
CA LEU A 327 18.12 8.74 -12.79
C LEU A 327 17.69 7.36 -13.30
N MET A 328 16.62 7.29 -14.09
CA MET A 328 16.05 6.01 -14.51
C MET A 328 16.79 5.37 -15.67
N SER A 329 17.22 6.13 -16.66
CA SER A 329 18.05 5.60 -17.75
C SER A 329 19.37 5.01 -17.23
N THR A 330 20.02 5.65 -16.24
CA THR A 330 21.25 5.12 -15.63
C THR A 330 20.98 3.91 -14.73
N ALA A 331 19.85 3.87 -14.02
CA ALA A 331 19.43 2.68 -13.27
C ALA A 331 19.19 1.47 -14.18
N ILE A 332 18.47 1.68 -15.30
CA ILE A 332 18.22 0.66 -16.32
C ILE A 332 19.54 0.20 -16.94
N ALA A 333 20.45 1.13 -17.27
CA ALA A 333 21.75 0.80 -17.83
C ALA A 333 22.61 -0.03 -16.87
N ALA A 334 22.58 0.28 -15.56
CA ALA A 334 23.23 -0.52 -14.53
C ALA A 334 22.67 -1.94 -14.45
N ALA A 335 21.33 -2.08 -14.41
CA ALA A 335 20.68 -3.40 -14.42
C ALA A 335 21.00 -4.20 -15.70
N GLN A 336 21.01 -3.55 -16.87
CA GLN A 336 21.39 -4.17 -18.14
C GLN A 336 22.88 -4.54 -18.23
N ALA A 337 23.72 -3.96 -17.37
CA ALA A 337 25.13 -4.30 -17.19
C ALA A 337 25.35 -5.32 -16.05
N ASP A 338 24.31 -6.06 -15.69
CA ASP A 338 24.32 -7.11 -14.66
C ASP A 338 24.69 -6.61 -13.25
N ALA A 339 24.37 -5.34 -12.95
CA ALA A 339 24.39 -4.86 -11.58
C ALA A 339 23.27 -5.51 -10.76
N THR A 340 23.60 -5.95 -9.55
CA THR A 340 22.62 -6.54 -8.64
C THR A 340 21.82 -5.45 -7.92
N THR A 341 20.60 -5.77 -7.48
CA THR A 341 19.80 -4.87 -6.63
C THR A 341 20.58 -4.42 -5.40
N GLY A 342 21.39 -5.29 -4.80
CA GLY A 342 22.23 -4.96 -3.65
C GLY A 342 23.32 -3.92 -3.96
N GLU A 343 23.97 -4.01 -5.12
CA GLU A 343 24.99 -3.05 -5.56
C GLU A 343 24.37 -1.68 -5.87
N MET A 344 23.24 -1.65 -6.58
CA MET A 344 22.51 -0.41 -6.86
C MET A 344 21.98 0.24 -5.57
N MET A 345 21.39 -0.56 -4.67
CA MET A 345 20.93 -0.08 -3.37
C MET A 345 22.09 0.45 -2.51
N ALA A 346 23.28 -0.15 -2.55
CA ALA A 346 24.43 0.36 -1.82
C ALA A 346 24.81 1.78 -2.26
N VAL A 347 24.77 2.07 -3.57
CA VAL A 347 24.96 3.42 -4.11
C VAL A 347 23.87 4.38 -3.60
N MET A 348 22.60 3.97 -3.70
CA MET A 348 21.48 4.80 -3.23
C MET A 348 21.58 5.10 -1.74
N LYS A 349 21.89 4.10 -0.91
CA LYS A 349 22.11 4.28 0.54
C LYS A 349 23.19 5.30 0.85
N ALA A 350 24.32 5.20 0.15
CA ALA A 350 25.47 6.08 0.38
C ALA A 350 25.18 7.55 0.02
N LYS A 351 24.29 7.80 -0.95
CA LYS A 351 24.01 9.15 -1.47
C LYS A 351 22.73 9.77 -0.93
N LEU A 352 21.68 8.97 -0.72
CA LEU A 352 20.36 9.43 -0.25
C LEU A 352 20.21 9.33 1.28
N GLY A 353 21.15 8.66 1.95
CA GLY A 353 21.05 8.31 3.36
C GLY A 353 20.30 6.99 3.56
N TRP A 354 20.39 6.46 4.77
CA TRP A 354 19.67 5.26 5.18
C TRP A 354 19.37 5.41 6.66
N ASP A 355 18.10 5.31 7.02
CA ASP A 355 17.69 5.33 8.41
C ASP A 355 16.64 4.26 8.65
N ALA A 356 16.56 3.81 9.89
CA ALA A 356 15.44 3.00 10.31
C ALA A 356 14.17 3.87 10.24
N PRO A 357 13.03 3.34 9.76
CA PRO A 357 11.79 4.11 9.60
C PRO A 357 11.18 4.63 10.91
N TYR A 358 11.84 4.43 12.06
CA TYR A 358 11.37 4.77 13.39
C TYR A 358 12.28 5.73 14.18
N ASN A 359 13.41 6.18 13.62
CA ASN A 359 14.31 7.14 14.28
C ASN A 359 13.99 8.61 13.93
N TYR A 360 12.71 8.98 13.91
CA TYR A 360 12.28 10.35 13.63
C TYR A 360 11.89 11.10 14.92
N GLY A 361 12.80 11.10 15.89
CA GLY A 361 12.72 11.91 17.11
C GLY A 361 14.07 12.59 17.39
N PRO A 362 14.11 13.70 18.16
CA PRO A 362 15.33 14.44 18.46
C PRO A 362 16.40 13.63 19.20
#